data_AF-A0A5K1GTF4-F1
#
_entry.id   AF-A0A5K1GTF4-F1
#
_cell.length_a   1.000
_cell.length_b   1.000
_cell.length_c   1.000
_cell.angle_alpha   90.00
_cell.angle_beta   90.00
_cell.angle_gamma   90.00
#
_symmetry.space_group_name_H-M   'P 1'
#
loop_
_entity.id
_entity.type
_entity.pdbx_description
1 polymer ?
#
loop_
_entity_poly.entity_id
_entity_poly.type
_entity_poly.pdbx_seq_one_letter_code
_entity_poly.pdbx_strand_id
1 'polypeptide(L)'
;MVGRKGEIQVRLRPMIFVFICLCSSSLLWSARGQVIIPSEYDGFLYKGHSIKPGSVIIEAFFDPLCPDSRDSWPYLKEIIRYYTPHRVSLIVHPFALP
;
A
#
# COMPACT_ATOMS: atom_id res chain seq x y z
N MET A 1 2.61 -61.88 -22.61
CA MET A 1 2.99 -60.56 -22.03
C MET A 1 1.98 -59.50 -22.45
N VAL A 2 0.78 -59.49 -21.85
CA VAL A 2 -0.26 -58.49 -22.08
C VAL A 2 -0.84 -58.16 -20.72
N GLY A 3 -0.62 -56.95 -20.23
CA GLY A 3 -1.08 -56.54 -18.89
C GLY A 3 -0.15 -55.54 -18.21
N ARG A 4 0.00 -54.34 -18.79
CA ARG A 4 0.64 -53.21 -18.08
C ARG A 4 0.29 -51.82 -18.61
N LYS A 5 -0.38 -51.72 -19.78
CA LYS A 5 -0.75 -50.43 -20.39
C LYS A 5 -2.06 -49.84 -19.86
N GLY A 6 -3.01 -50.70 -19.43
CA GLY A 6 -4.32 -50.28 -18.89
C GLY A 6 -4.26 -49.77 -17.45
N GLU A 7 -3.49 -50.41 -16.57
CA GLU A 7 -3.37 -49.99 -15.15
C GLU A 7 -2.73 -48.61 -14.97
N ILE A 8 -1.76 -48.27 -15.83
CA ILE A 8 -1.04 -46.99 -15.77
C ILE A 8 -1.97 -45.82 -16.13
N GLN A 9 -2.79 -45.96 -17.18
CA GLN A 9 -3.75 -44.91 -17.55
C GLN A 9 -4.85 -44.70 -16.51
N VAL A 10 -5.30 -45.77 -15.84
CA VAL A 10 -6.37 -45.69 -14.83
C VAL A 10 -5.86 -45.03 -13.55
N ARG A 11 -4.58 -45.20 -13.18
CA ARG A 11 -3.94 -44.49 -12.06
C ARG A 11 -3.53 -43.04 -12.37
N LEU A 12 -3.30 -42.70 -13.64
CA LEU A 12 -2.89 -41.36 -14.07
C LEU A 12 -4.04 -40.33 -13.95
N ARG A 13 -5.28 -40.75 -14.23
CA ARG A 13 -6.49 -39.91 -14.12
C ARG A 13 -6.77 -39.36 -12.70
N PRO A 14 -6.80 -40.16 -11.62
CA PRO A 14 -7.03 -39.66 -10.27
C PRO A 14 -5.85 -38.80 -9.77
N MET A 15 -4.62 -39.11 -10.17
CA MET A 15 -3.46 -38.30 -9.81
C MET A 15 -3.51 -36.88 -10.40
N ILE A 16 -3.91 -36.76 -11.67
CA ILE A 16 -4.10 -35.45 -12.32
C ILE A 16 -5.20 -34.65 -11.59
N PHE A 17 -6.30 -35.31 -11.22
CA PHE A 17 -7.40 -34.64 -10.51
C PHE A 17 -6.96 -34.14 -9.12
N VAL A 18 -6.22 -34.96 -8.37
CA VAL A 18 -5.64 -34.57 -7.07
C VAL A 18 -4.67 -33.41 -7.22
N PHE A 19 -3.81 -33.42 -8.25
CA PHE A 19 -2.88 -32.32 -8.52
C PHE A 19 -3.62 -31.02 -8.85
N ILE A 20 -4.66 -31.06 -9.69
CA ILE A 20 -5.50 -29.90 -10.00
C ILE A 20 -6.17 -29.35 -8.73
N CYS A 21 -6.70 -30.21 -7.86
CA CYS A 21 -7.30 -29.81 -6.60
C CYS A 21 -6.30 -29.13 -5.65
N LEU A 22 -5.08 -29.68 -5.54
CA LEU A 22 -4.00 -29.12 -4.72
C LEU A 22 -3.48 -27.78 -5.28
N CYS A 23 -3.42 -27.61 -6.60
CA CYS A 23 -3.10 -26.33 -7.23
C CYS A 23 -4.21 -25.30 -6.99
N SER A 24 -5.48 -25.70 -7.11
CA SER A 24 -6.62 -24.80 -6.91
C SER A 24 -6.71 -24.29 -5.47
N SER A 25 -6.45 -25.16 -4.47
CA SER A 25 -6.47 -24.78 -3.06
C SER A 25 -5.32 -23.85 -2.66
N SER A 26 -4.13 -24.05 -3.23
CA SER A 26 -2.97 -23.17 -3.01
C SER A 26 -3.13 -21.78 -3.65
N LEU A 27 -3.78 -21.69 -4.81
CA LEU A 27 -4.11 -20.42 -5.47
C LEU A 27 -5.10 -19.58 -4.65
N LEU A 28 -6.10 -20.21 -4.02
CA LEU A 28 -7.08 -19.52 -3.17
C LEU A 28 -6.47 -18.96 -1.87
N TRP A 29 -5.39 -19.58 -1.36
CA TRP A 29 -4.73 -19.13 -0.14
C TRP A 29 -3.87 -17.87 -0.34
N SER A 30 -3.31 -17.70 -1.54
CA SER A 30 -2.39 -16.60 -1.87
C SER A 30 -3.08 -15.22 -1.95
N ALA A 31 -4.41 -15.18 -2.03
CA ALA A 31 -5.18 -13.94 -2.16
C ALA A 31 -5.37 -13.16 -0.84
N ARG A 32 -4.96 -13.69 0.32
CA ARG A 32 -5.19 -13.07 1.64
C ARG A 32 -4.05 -12.14 2.14
N GLY A 33 -3.03 -11.90 1.31
CA GLY A 33 -1.88 -11.06 1.67
C GLY A 33 -1.92 -9.64 1.12
N GLN A 34 -3.01 -9.21 0.46
CA GLN A 34 -3.07 -7.86 -0.10
C GLN A 34 -3.27 -6.85 1.04
N VAL A 35 -2.26 -6.00 1.26
CA VAL A 35 -2.39 -4.81 2.11
C VAL A 35 -3.43 -3.90 1.47
N ILE A 36 -4.51 -3.61 2.19
CA ILE A 36 -5.54 -2.66 1.75
C ILE A 36 -4.85 -1.30 1.67
N ILE A 37 -4.73 -0.75 0.45
CA ILE A 37 -4.28 0.63 0.27
C ILE A 37 -5.39 1.52 0.83
N PRO A 38 -5.10 2.37 1.85
CA PRO A 38 -6.11 3.27 2.40
C PRO A 38 -6.72 4.15 1.31
N SER A 39 -8.03 4.37 1.36
CA SER A 39 -8.74 5.25 0.42
C SER A 39 -8.48 6.73 0.69
N GLU A 40 -7.89 7.05 1.85
CA GLU A 40 -7.62 8.39 2.32
C GLU A 40 -6.21 8.44 2.93
N TYR A 41 -5.60 9.63 2.89
CA TYR A 41 -4.32 9.87 3.55
C TYR A 41 -4.50 9.82 5.07
N ASP A 42 -3.53 9.27 5.79
CA ASP A 42 -3.53 9.09 7.24
C ASP A 42 -3.09 10.34 8.03
N GLY A 43 -2.79 11.44 7.32
CA GLY A 43 -2.40 12.72 7.90
C GLY A 43 -3.49 13.79 7.79
N PHE A 44 -3.24 14.94 8.41
CA PHE A 44 -4.14 16.09 8.35
C PHE A 44 -3.73 17.07 7.25
N LEU A 45 -4.73 17.54 6.50
CA LEU A 45 -4.54 18.52 5.44
C LEU A 45 -4.35 19.92 6.04
N TYR A 46 -3.16 20.48 5.90
CA TYR A 46 -2.85 21.79 6.47
C TYR A 46 -3.64 22.90 5.78
N LYS A 47 -4.33 23.72 6.58
CA LYS A 47 -5.26 24.79 6.15
C LYS A 47 -6.47 24.31 5.33
N GLY A 48 -6.83 23.03 5.36
CA GLY A 48 -8.10 22.53 4.79
C GLY A 48 -8.29 22.75 3.28
N HIS A 49 -7.21 22.92 2.52
CA HIS A 49 -7.30 23.09 1.06
C HIS A 49 -7.44 21.74 0.38
N SER A 50 -8.50 21.51 -0.38
CA SER A 50 -8.66 20.27 -1.17
C SER A 50 -7.46 20.05 -2.11
N ILE A 51 -6.97 18.81 -2.17
CA ILE A 51 -5.89 18.41 -3.06
C ILE A 51 -6.37 18.58 -4.49
N LYS A 52 -5.73 19.49 -5.24
CA LYS A 52 -6.07 19.73 -6.64
C LYS A 52 -5.37 18.70 -7.54
N PRO A 53 -6.04 18.20 -8.60
CA PRO A 53 -5.37 17.41 -9.63
C PRO A 53 -4.15 18.12 -10.19
N GLY A 54 -3.02 17.42 -10.29
CA GLY A 54 -1.75 17.99 -10.77
C GLY A 54 -1.01 18.89 -9.77
N SER A 55 -1.48 18.97 -8.51
CA SER A 55 -0.70 19.60 -7.43
C SER A 55 0.40 18.66 -6.91
N VAL A 56 1.50 19.26 -6.47
CA VAL A 56 2.54 18.58 -5.70
C VAL A 56 2.03 18.42 -4.26
N ILE A 57 2.05 17.18 -3.78
CA ILE A 57 1.71 16.87 -2.38
C ILE A 57 3.02 16.82 -1.60
N ILE A 58 3.12 17.63 -0.55
CA ILE A 58 4.20 17.55 0.43
C ILE A 58 3.64 16.80 1.64
N GLU A 59 4.31 15.73 2.04
CA GLU A 59 4.00 14.98 3.25
C GLU A 59 5.05 15.29 4.32
N ALA A 60 4.61 15.84 5.45
CA ALA A 60 5.49 16.21 6.55
C ALA A 60 5.26 15.31 7.75
N PHE A 61 6.17 14.37 7.98
CA PHE A 61 6.23 13.60 9.22
C PHE A 61 6.83 14.48 10.31
N PHE A 62 6.03 14.82 11.31
CA PHE A 62 6.35 15.90 12.23
C PHE A 62 6.31 15.44 13.69
N ASP A 63 7.47 15.39 14.34
CA ASP A 63 7.55 15.21 15.79
C ASP A 63 7.63 16.57 16.49
N PRO A 64 6.63 16.96 17.31
CA PRO A 64 6.66 18.22 18.04
C PRO A 64 7.74 18.29 19.13
N LEU A 65 8.30 17.16 19.55
CA LEU A 65 9.36 17.09 20.57
C LEU A 65 10.76 17.16 19.97
N CYS A 66 10.92 16.77 18.70
CA CYS A 66 12.19 16.86 17.99
C CYS A 66 12.53 18.33 17.65
N PRO A 67 13.68 18.87 18.13
CA PRO A 67 14.10 20.24 17.83
C PRO A 67 14.21 20.50 16.33
N ASP A 68 14.76 19.57 15.55
CA ASP A 68 14.95 19.74 14.10
C ASP A 68 13.61 19.81 13.36
N SER A 69 12.66 18.94 13.72
CA SER A 69 11.30 18.99 13.17
C SER A 69 10.64 20.33 13.51
N ARG A 70 10.68 20.74 14.79
CA ARG A 70 10.14 22.04 15.23
C ARG A 70 10.74 23.22 14.46
N ASP A 71 12.06 23.25 14.32
CA ASP A 71 12.79 24.36 13.74
C ASP A 71 12.62 24.42 12.20
N SER A 72 12.24 23.30 11.57
CA SER A 72 11.86 23.27 10.14
C SER A 72 10.47 23.86 9.85
N TRP A 73 9.58 23.89 10.84
CA TRP A 73 8.17 24.27 10.66
C TRP A 73 7.93 25.68 10.10
N PRO A 74 8.64 26.75 10.54
CA PRO A 74 8.48 28.09 9.98
C PRO A 74 8.75 28.15 8.48
N TYR A 75 9.83 27.51 8.02
CA TYR A 75 10.22 27.49 6.61
C TYR A 75 9.22 26.71 5.76
N LEU A 76 8.74 25.57 6.26
CA LEU A 76 7.69 24.81 5.58
C LEU A 76 6.43 25.68 5.40
N LYS A 77 6.01 26.42 6.43
CA LYS A 77 4.88 27.34 6.31
C LYS A 77 5.11 28.45 5.27
N GLU A 78 6.33 28.96 5.12
CA GLU A 78 6.65 29.96 4.11
C GLU A 78 6.53 29.40 2.69
N ILE A 79 7.05 28.20 2.46
CA ILE A 79 6.93 27.48 1.18
C ILE A 79 5.46 27.27 0.84
N ILE A 80 4.66 26.75 1.78
CA ILE A 80 3.23 26.57 1.59
C ILE A 80 2.54 27.91 1.31
N ARG A 81 2.83 28.97 2.07
CA ARG A 81 2.25 30.29 1.80
C ARG A 81 2.54 30.78 0.38
N TYR A 82 3.74 30.53 -0.13
CA TYR A 82 4.15 30.98 -1.45
C TYR A 82 3.56 30.13 -2.60
N TYR A 83 3.51 28.80 -2.44
CA TYR A 83 3.16 27.88 -3.53
C TYR A 83 1.72 27.32 -3.48
N THR A 84 1.05 27.32 -2.32
CA THR A 84 -0.30 26.75 -2.16
C THR A 84 -1.37 27.35 -3.05
N PRO A 85 -1.40 28.66 -3.35
CA PRO A 85 -2.43 29.21 -4.24
C PRO A 85 -2.49 28.53 -5.61
N HIS A 86 -1.36 27.97 -6.07
CA HIS A 86 -1.22 27.51 -7.44
C HIS A 86 -0.96 26.01 -7.58
N ARG A 87 -0.13 25.39 -6.73
CA ARG A 87 0.43 24.05 -7.05
C ARG A 87 0.76 23.12 -5.89
N VAL A 88 0.65 23.52 -4.63
CA VAL A 88 1.15 22.69 -3.51
C VAL A 88 0.11 22.47 -2.42
N SER A 89 -0.06 21.22 -2.03
CA SER A 89 -0.87 20.79 -0.87
C SER A 89 0.06 20.21 0.20
N LEU A 90 -0.22 20.47 1.48
CA LEU A 90 0.56 19.94 2.60
C LEU A 90 -0.30 19.00 3.44
N ILE A 91 0.16 17.76 3.59
CA ILE A 91 -0.37 16.78 4.54
C ILE A 91 0.65 16.65 5.66
N VAL A 92 0.19 16.72 6.91
CA VAL A 92 1.06 16.60 8.08
C VAL A 92 0.70 15.34 8.85
N HIS A 93 1.73 14.58 9.17
CA HIS A 93 1.68 13.30 9.87
C HIS A 93 2.36 13.48 11.23
N PRO A 94 1.63 13.93 12.28
CA PRO A 94 2.23 14.14 13.59
C PRO A 94 2.49 12.79 14.23
N PHE A 95 3.68 12.60 14.78
CA PHE A 95 4.03 11.40 15.52
C PHE A 95 4.82 11.78 16.77
N ALA A 96 4.64 11.04 17.86
CA ALA A 96 5.54 11.13 19.00
C ALA A 96 6.59 10.04 18.84
N LEU A 97 7.87 10.41 18.89
CA LEU A 97 8.91 9.40 19.10
C LEU A 97 8.72 8.78 20.50
N PRO A 98 8.80 7.44 20.63
CA PRO A 98 8.64 6.74 21.91
C PRO A 98 9.77 7.03 22.90
#